data_AF-A0A918ZUS2-F1
#
_entry.id   AF-A0A918ZUS2-F1
#
_cell.length_a   1.000
_cell.length_b   1.000
_cell.length_c   1.000
_cell.angle_alpha   90.00
_cell.angle_beta   90.00
_cell.angle_gamma   90.00
#
_symmetry.space_group_name_H-M   'P 1'
#
loop_
_entity.id
_entity.type
_entity.pdbx_description
1 polymer ?
#
loop_
_entity_poly.entity_id
_entity_poly.type
_entity_poly.pdbx_seq_one_letter_code
_entity_poly.pdbx_strand_id
1 'polypeptide(L)'
;MHMHRRNNVSASPVVVLSVHETNRSRILVVQLRYNYRAYPDAAQRRALASAFGCARVVWNDCLRDRKQAHAAGLPYVKSAELSRLRITQAKRIEERAWE
;
A
#
# COMPACT_ATOMS: atom_id res chain seq x y z
N MET A 1 0.45 30.29 25.05
CA MET A 1 0.23 29.53 23.80
C MET A 1 0.11 28.05 24.15
N HIS A 2 -1.11 27.51 24.17
CA HIS A 2 -1.37 26.10 24.45
C HIS A 2 -2.41 25.61 23.43
N MET A 3 -1.97 24.79 22.48
CA MET A 3 -2.84 24.16 21.49
C MET A 3 -3.13 22.72 21.94
N HIS A 4 -4.34 22.49 22.42
CA HIS A 4 -4.89 21.14 22.60
C HIS A 4 -5.29 20.60 21.22
N ARG A 5 -4.55 19.63 20.67
CA ARG A 5 -4.96 18.89 19.48
C ARG A 5 -5.93 17.78 19.87
N ARG A 6 -7.20 17.93 19.49
CA ARG A 6 -8.18 16.84 19.49
C ARG A 6 -7.93 15.95 18.26
N ASN A 7 -7.64 14.69 18.50
CA ASN A 7 -7.58 13.64 17.47
C ASN A 7 -8.99 13.17 17.17
N ASN A 8 -9.63 13.67 16.11
CA ASN A 8 -10.84 13.05 15.56
C ASN A 8 -10.73 13.04 14.03
N VAL A 9 -10.69 11.84 13.46
CA VAL A 9 -10.89 11.63 12.01
C VAL A 9 -12.29 11.06 11.86
N SER A 10 -13.23 11.88 11.41
CA SER A 10 -14.48 11.42 10.81
C SER A 10 -14.55 12.04 9.42
N ALA A 11 -14.47 11.20 8.40
CA ALA A 11 -14.56 11.62 7.00
C ALA A 11 -15.57 10.72 6.30
N SER A 12 -16.85 11.04 6.45
CA SER A 12 -17.89 10.57 5.53
C SER A 12 -18.06 11.62 4.44
N PRO A 13 -17.80 11.33 3.15
CA PRO A 13 -18.06 12.29 2.08
C PRO A 13 -19.08 11.72 1.09
N VAL A 14 -20.33 12.14 1.19
CA VAL A 14 -21.23 12.14 0.03
C VAL A 14 -21.97 13.47 0.03
N VAL A 15 -21.58 14.38 -0.85
CA VAL A 15 -22.35 15.59 -1.16
C VAL A 15 -22.96 15.37 -2.53
N VAL A 16 -24.26 15.07 -2.57
CA VAL A 16 -25.03 14.99 -3.81
C VAL A 16 -25.46 16.40 -4.18
N LEU A 17 -24.79 17.02 -5.16
CA LEU A 17 -25.28 18.25 -5.77
C LEU A 17 -26.30 17.88 -6.85
N SER A 18 -27.58 18.03 -6.52
CA SER A 18 -28.65 17.92 -7.52
C SER A 18 -28.79 19.25 -8.25
N VAL A 19 -28.36 19.29 -9.51
CA VAL A 19 -28.63 20.42 -10.41
C VAL A 19 -29.93 20.09 -11.14
N HIS A 20 -31.00 20.83 -10.82
CA HIS A 20 -32.29 20.67 -11.48
C HIS A 20 -32.30 21.49 -12.77
N GLU A 21 -31.87 20.88 -13.87
CA GLU A 21 -32.10 21.42 -15.22
C GLU A 21 -32.96 20.42 -16.01
N THR A 22 -34.04 20.94 -16.57
CA THR A 22 -35.13 20.19 -17.18
C THR A 22 -34.63 19.28 -18.30
N ASN A 23 -34.91 17.98 -18.14
CA ASN A 23 -34.88 16.92 -19.15
C ASN A 23 -33.55 16.20 -19.47
N ARG A 24 -32.52 16.27 -18.62
CA ARG A 24 -31.45 15.25 -18.62
C ARG A 24 -30.65 15.23 -17.31
N SER A 25 -30.98 14.32 -16.39
CA SER A 25 -30.25 14.15 -15.13
C SER A 25 -28.82 13.63 -15.40
N ARG A 26 -27.83 14.52 -15.44
CA ARG A 26 -26.39 14.16 -15.43
C ARG A 26 -25.90 14.14 -13.98
N ILE A 27 -25.59 12.94 -13.47
CA ILE A 27 -24.92 12.80 -12.16
C ILE A 27 -23.44 13.16 -12.36
N LEU A 28 -23.02 14.34 -11.91
CA LEU A 28 -21.62 14.71 -11.80
C LEU A 28 -21.09 14.24 -10.45
N VAL A 29 -20.37 13.12 -10.43
CA VAL A 29 -19.70 12.65 -9.20
C VAL A 29 -18.44 13.48 -9.00
N VAL A 30 -18.44 14.33 -7.96
CA VAL A 30 -17.24 15.07 -7.55
C VAL A 30 -16.40 14.15 -6.65
N GLN A 31 -15.25 13.70 -7.15
CA GLN A 31 -14.30 12.94 -6.35
C GLN A 31 -13.39 13.92 -5.59
N LEU A 32 -13.63 14.12 -4.28
CA LEU A 32 -12.70 14.88 -3.44
C LEU A 32 -11.37 14.11 -3.31
N ARG A 33 -10.26 14.77 -3.66
CA ARG A 33 -8.90 14.27 -3.41
C ARG A 33 -8.36 14.93 -2.15
N TYR A 34 -8.36 14.20 -1.06
CA TYR A 34 -7.76 14.67 0.18
C TYR A 34 -6.24 14.46 0.13
N ASN A 35 -5.49 15.54 0.36
CA ASN A 35 -4.05 15.49 0.55
C ASN A 35 -3.73 15.40 2.05
N TYR A 36 -3.33 14.21 2.50
CA TYR A 36 -2.88 14.01 3.87
C TYR A 36 -1.35 14.01 3.93
N ARG A 37 -0.79 14.71 4.92
CA ARG A 37 0.63 14.62 5.28
C ARG A 37 0.76 13.89 6.60
N ALA A 38 1.52 12.80 6.62
CA ALA A 38 1.89 12.11 7.86
C ALA A 38 3.14 12.75 8.47
N TYR A 39 3.10 13.01 9.78
CA TYR A 39 4.25 13.48 10.56
C TYR A 39 4.56 12.45 11.67
N PRO A 40 5.21 11.33 11.32
CA PRO A 40 5.43 10.26 12.27
C PRO A 40 6.48 10.64 13.33
N ASP A 41 6.23 10.24 14.57
CA ASP A 41 7.21 10.33 15.65
C ASP A 41 8.39 9.34 15.46
N ALA A 42 9.36 9.36 16.37
CA ALA A 42 10.55 8.53 16.24
C ALA A 42 10.27 7.01 16.26
N ALA A 43 9.30 6.56 17.07
CA ALA A 43 8.93 5.16 17.15
C ALA A 43 8.17 4.72 15.89
N GLN A 44 7.25 5.56 15.42
CA GLN A 44 6.50 5.33 14.19
C GLN A 44 7.42 5.27 12.96
N ARG A 45 8.42 6.16 12.87
CA ARG A 45 9.41 6.12 11.78
C ARG A 45 10.20 4.80 11.75
N ARG A 46 10.61 4.29 12.91
CA ARG A 46 11.31 3.00 12.99
C ARG A 46 10.41 1.84 12.57
N ALA A 47 9.17 1.82 13.06
CA ALA A 47 8.19 0.80 12.67
C ALA A 47 7.91 0.82 11.16
N LEU A 48 7.73 2.01 10.57
CA LEU A 48 7.55 2.17 9.12
C LEU A 48 8.79 1.76 8.33
N ALA A 49 9.99 2.11 8.79
CA ALA A 49 11.23 1.72 8.14
C ALA A 49 11.39 0.19 8.11
N SER A 50 11.07 -0.49 9.22
CA SER A 50 11.07 -1.96 9.27
C SER A 50 10.04 -2.56 8.32
N ALA A 51 8.78 -2.11 8.39
CA ALA A 51 7.70 -2.61 7.55
C ALA A 51 7.98 -2.43 6.04
N PHE A 52 8.37 -1.22 5.62
CA PHE A 52 8.69 -0.94 4.22
C PHE A 52 10.01 -1.59 3.78
N GLY A 53 10.97 -1.74 4.71
CA GLY A 53 12.20 -2.50 4.47
C GLY A 53 11.90 -3.95 4.13
N CYS A 54 11.11 -4.62 4.96
CA CYS A 54 10.69 -6.01 4.74
C CYS A 54 9.93 -6.17 3.42
N ALA A 55 8.96 -5.29 3.15
CA ALA A 55 8.19 -5.31 1.90
C ALA A 55 9.11 -5.15 0.66
N ARG A 56 10.10 -4.24 0.73
CA ARG A 56 11.04 -4.00 -0.36
C ARG A 56 11.92 -5.23 -0.64
N VAL A 57 12.38 -5.93 0.39
CA VAL A 57 13.18 -7.17 0.22
C VAL A 57 12.35 -8.24 -0.48
N VAL A 58 11.13 -8.52 -0.01
CA VAL A 58 10.24 -9.52 -0.64
C VAL A 58 9.94 -9.15 -2.10
N TRP A 59 9.65 -7.87 -2.37
CA TRP A 59 9.40 -7.39 -3.73
C TRP A 59 10.59 -7.62 -4.66
N ASN A 60 11.80 -7.25 -4.22
CA ASN A 60 13.00 -7.38 -5.02
C ASN A 60 13.33 -8.84 -5.33
N ASP A 61 13.11 -9.74 -4.38
CA ASP A 61 13.31 -11.17 -4.59
C ASP A 61 12.33 -11.74 -5.62
N CYS A 62 11.05 -11.40 -5.51
CA CYS A 62 10.04 -11.78 -6.50
C CYS A 62 10.36 -11.22 -7.89
N LEU A 63 10.85 -9.98 -7.97
CA LEU A 63 11.25 -9.37 -9.23
C LEU A 63 12.47 -10.09 -9.84
N ARG A 64 13.44 -10.49 -9.00
CA ARG A 64 14.62 -11.24 -9.44
C ARG A 64 14.22 -12.61 -10.02
N ASP A 65 13.36 -13.35 -9.34
CA ASP A 65 12.88 -14.67 -9.80
C ASP A 65 12.21 -14.57 -11.18
N ARG A 66 11.39 -13.53 -11.38
CA ARG A 66 10.73 -13.26 -12.66
C ARG A 66 11.69 -12.83 -13.76
N LYS A 67 12.68 -12.00 -13.44
CA LYS A 67 13.73 -11.62 -14.39
C LYS A 67 14.56 -12.81 -14.82
N GLN A 68 14.88 -13.72 -13.89
CA GLN A 68 15.61 -14.95 -14.18
C GLN A 68 14.81 -15.90 -15.08
N ALA A 69 13.53 -16.12 -14.75
CA ALA A 69 12.65 -16.93 -15.60
C ALA A 69 12.56 -16.36 -17.03
N HIS A 70 12.38 -15.04 -17.15
CA HIS A 70 12.35 -14.37 -18.44
C HIS A 70 13.67 -14.50 -19.21
N ALA A 71 14.81 -14.31 -18.55
CA ALA A 71 16.13 -14.47 -19.17
C ALA A 71 16.39 -15.92 -19.64
N ALA A 72 15.82 -16.90 -18.94
CA ALA A 72 15.90 -18.31 -19.31
C ALA A 72 14.87 -18.73 -20.39
N GLY A 73 14.05 -17.80 -20.89
CA GLY A 73 12.96 -18.12 -21.83
C GLY A 73 11.82 -18.94 -21.22
N LEU A 74 11.75 -19.02 -19.89
CA LEU A 74 10.74 -19.77 -19.16
C LEU A 74 9.47 -18.93 -18.97
N PRO A 75 8.31 -19.58 -18.77
CA PRO A 75 7.09 -18.90 -18.39
C PRO A 75 7.26 -18.08 -17.12
N TYR A 76 6.50 -16.99 -17.02
CA TYR A 76 6.53 -16.10 -15.87
C TYR A 76 6.10 -16.81 -14.58
N VAL A 77 6.82 -16.60 -13.48
CA VAL A 77 6.50 -17.22 -12.20
C VAL A 77 5.18 -16.66 -11.65
N LYS A 78 4.23 -17.57 -11.39
CA LYS A 78 2.91 -17.24 -10.85
C LYS A 78 3.02 -16.63 -9.45
N SER A 79 2.15 -15.67 -9.15
CA SER A 79 2.15 -14.96 -7.86
C SER A 79 1.95 -15.88 -6.65
N ALA A 80 1.16 -16.95 -6.80
CA ALA A 80 0.96 -17.94 -5.73
C ALA A 80 2.26 -18.66 -5.35
N GLU A 81 3.08 -19.03 -6.35
CA GLU A 81 4.36 -19.69 -6.10
C GLU A 81 5.38 -18.74 -5.48
N LEU A 82 5.43 -17.49 -5.96
CA LEU A 82 6.28 -16.46 -5.35
C LEU A 82 5.93 -16.20 -3.88
N SER A 83 4.63 -16.18 -3.54
CA SER A 83 4.19 -16.07 -2.14
C SER A 83 4.67 -17.25 -1.30
N ARG A 84 4.52 -18.47 -1.83
CA ARG A 84 4.99 -19.69 -1.16
C ARG A 84 6.49 -19.67 -0.91
N LEU A 85 7.29 -19.33 -1.91
CA LEU A 85 8.76 -19.32 -1.84
C LEU A 85 9.31 -18.16 -1.01
N ARG A 86 8.89 -16.92 -1.31
CA ARG A 86 9.53 -15.69 -0.76
C ARG A 86 8.88 -15.14 0.50
N ILE A 87 7.72 -15.67 0.90
CA ILE A 87 7.05 -15.31 2.16
C ILE A 87 6.95 -16.52 3.08
N THR A 88 6.26 -17.58 2.66
CA THR A 88 5.96 -18.71 3.56
C THR A 88 7.20 -19.54 3.90
N GLN A 89 7.96 -19.97 2.89
CA GLN A 89 9.18 -20.74 3.09
C GLN A 89 10.33 -19.88 3.60
N ALA A 90 10.43 -18.63 3.14
CA ALA A 90 11.47 -17.70 3.58
C ALA A 90 11.50 -17.50 5.10
N LYS A 91 10.36 -17.61 5.79
CA LYS A 91 10.29 -17.56 7.27
C LYS A 91 11.07 -18.67 7.97
N ARG A 92 11.42 -19.76 7.27
CA ARG A 92 12.15 -20.91 7.83
C ARG A 92 13.66 -20.82 7.65
N ILE A 93 14.15 -19.81 6.92
CA ILE A 93 15.57 -19.63 6.63
C ILE A 93 16.15 -18.70 7.69
N GLU A 94 17.24 -19.10 8.34
CA GLU A 94 17.90 -18.32 9.40
C GLU A 94 18.35 -16.94 8.91
N GLU A 95 18.84 -16.84 7.66
CA GLU A 95 19.19 -15.57 7.00
C GLU A 95 18.00 -14.57 6.87
N ARG A 96 16.77 -15.05 7.07
CA ARG A 96 15.51 -14.30 6.97
C ARG A 96 14.76 -14.25 8.31
N ALA A 97 15.35 -14.70 9.41
CA ALA A 97 14.83 -14.42 10.74
C ALA A 97 15.10 -12.94 11.07
N TRP A 98 14.09 -12.10 10.85
CA TRP A 98 14.16 -10.70 11.27
C TRP A 98 14.02 -10.68 12.80
N GLU A 99 15.10 -10.38 13.52
CA GLU A 99 15.11 -10.07 14.96
C GLU A 99 14.47 -8.71 15.26
#